data_AF-A0A382PBQ6-F1
#
_entry.id   AF-A0A382PBQ6-F1
#
_cell.length_a   1.000
_cell.length_b   1.000
_cell.length_c   1.000
_cell.angle_alpha   90.00
_cell.angle_beta   90.00
_cell.angle_gamma   90.00
#
_symmetry.space_group_name_H-M   'P 1'
#
loop_
_entity.id
_entity.type
_entity.pdbx_description
1 polymer ?
#
loop_
_entity_poly.entity_id
_entity_poly.type
_entity_poly.pdbx_seq_one_letter_code
_entity_poly.pdbx_strand_id
1 'polypeptide(L)' 'LQSDSWISPGVTICGDVIIESRAYIGAGSTILQGVSIGAGAIVGAGSIITKSISAGERIVQRSKNIG' A
#
# COMPACT_ATOMS: atom_id res chain seq x y z
N LEU A 1 -1.50 10.72 -5.93
CA LEU A 1 -1.10 10.90 -4.52
C LEU A 1 -1.92 12.04 -3.95
N GLN A 2 -2.57 11.86 -2.80
CA GLN A 2 -3.35 12.91 -2.14
C GLN A 2 -2.64 13.40 -0.85
N SER A 3 -3.17 14.45 -0.22
CA SER A 3 -2.53 15.10 0.93
C SER A 3 -2.20 14.12 2.07
N ASP A 4 -1.03 14.30 2.69
CA ASP A 4 -0.58 13.55 3.88
C ASP A 4 -0.48 12.02 3.70
N SER A 5 -0.49 11.50 2.47
CA SER A 5 -0.17 10.09 2.22
C SER A 5 1.35 9.85 2.27
N TRP A 6 1.75 8.70 2.82
CA TRP A 6 3.15 8.35 3.04
C TRP A 6 3.57 7.15 2.19
N ILE A 7 4.65 7.32 1.42
CA ILE A 7 5.28 6.25 0.66
C ILE A 7 6.66 5.98 1.26
N SER A 8 6.82 4.79 1.85
CA SER A 8 8.11 4.39 2.42
C SER A 8 9.13 4.02 1.33
N PRO A 9 10.43 3.97 1.66
CA PRO A 9 11.46 3.58 0.70
C PRO A 9 11.24 2.21 0.05
N GLY A 10 11.63 2.08 -1.22
CA GLY A 10 11.56 0.83 -1.97
C GLY A 10 10.16 0.39 -2.40
N VAL A 11 9.14 1.24 -2.24
CA VAL A 11 7.80 0.95 -2.75
C VAL A 11 7.78 1.03 -4.28
N THR A 12 7.16 0.03 -4.91
CA THR A 12 6.85 0.02 -6.35
C THR A 12 5.38 0.32 -6.56
N ILE A 13 5.07 1.29 -7.44
CA ILE A 13 3.70 1.70 -7.79
C ILE A 13 3.52 1.53 -9.30
N CYS A 14 2.60 0.65 -9.70
CA CYS A 14 2.25 0.47 -11.11
C CYS A 14 1.31 1.57 -11.62
N GLY A 15 0.98 1.52 -12.93
CA GLY A 15 0.10 2.51 -13.57
C GLY A 15 -1.29 2.58 -12.93
N ASP A 16 -1.93 3.75 -13.02
CA ASP A 16 -3.32 3.98 -12.59
C ASP A 16 -3.63 3.63 -11.13
N VAL A 17 -2.61 3.69 -10.25
CA VAL A 17 -2.80 3.52 -8.82
C VAL A 17 -3.27 4.83 -8.18
N ILE A 18 -4.35 4.74 -7.40
CA ILE A 18 -4.86 5.85 -6.59
C ILE A 18 -4.45 5.63 -5.14
N ILE A 19 -3.83 6.63 -4.53
CA ILE A 19 -3.50 6.64 -3.10
C ILE A 19 -4.16 7.87 -2.49
N GLU A 20 -5.13 7.63 -1.61
CA GLU A 20 -5.94 8.65 -0.96
C GLU A 20 -5.25 9.24 0.29
N SER A 21 -5.83 10.33 0.83
CA SER A 21 -5.22 11.07 1.93
C SER A 21 -4.95 10.21 3.16
N ARG A 22 -3.81 10.47 3.82
CA ARG A 22 -3.37 9.77 5.04
C ARG A 22 -3.11 8.27 4.89
N ALA A 23 -3.16 7.71 3.67
CA ALA A 23 -2.77 6.33 3.45
C ALA A 23 -1.27 6.16 3.70
N TYR A 24 -0.88 5.04 4.31
CA TYR A 24 0.53 4.70 4.58
C TYR A 24 0.93 3.44 3.81
N ILE A 25 1.98 3.55 3.01
CA ILE A 25 2.56 2.43 2.28
C ILE A 25 3.90 2.04 2.90
N GLY A 26 3.95 0.86 3.50
CA GLY A 26 5.13 0.30 4.15
C GLY A 26 6.25 -0.02 3.18
N ALA A 27 7.50 0.01 3.67
CA ALA A 27 8.70 -0.13 2.85
C ALA A 27 8.71 -1.42 2.02
N GLY A 28 9.23 -1.35 0.80
CA GLY A 28 9.36 -2.52 -0.08
C GLY A 28 8.04 -3.10 -0.62
N SER A 29 6.91 -2.42 -0.43
CA SER A 29 5.62 -2.89 -0.96
C SER A 29 5.51 -2.71 -2.47
N THR A 30 4.69 -3.53 -3.11
CA THR A 30 4.33 -3.41 -4.54
C THR A 30 2.83 -3.24 -4.68
N ILE A 31 2.39 -2.17 -5.36
CA ILE A 31 0.97 -1.89 -5.63
C ILE A 31 0.70 -2.10 -7.13
N LEU A 32 -0.14 -3.08 -7.47
CA LEU A 32 -0.44 -3.43 -8.86
C LEU A 32 -1.35 -2.41 -9.55
N GLN A 33 -1.35 -2.47 -10.88
CA GLN A 33 -2.04 -1.53 -11.74
C GLN A 33 -3.54 -1.41 -11.41
N GLY A 34 -4.05 -0.17 -11.44
CA GLY A 34 -5.49 0.12 -11.27
C GLY A 34 -6.01 -0.02 -9.83
N VAL A 35 -5.15 -0.33 -8.86
CA VAL A 35 -5.54 -0.48 -7.45
C VAL A 35 -5.74 0.89 -6.80
N SER A 36 -6.78 0.99 -5.96
CA SER A 36 -6.99 2.16 -5.09
C SER A 36 -6.68 1.82 -3.62
N ILE A 37 -5.93 2.69 -2.96
CA ILE A 37 -5.62 2.63 -1.53
C ILE A 37 -6.43 3.72 -0.83
N GLY A 38 -7.46 3.30 -0.11
CA GLY A 38 -8.41 4.21 0.55
C GLY A 38 -7.80 5.07 1.64
N ALA A 39 -8.48 6.17 1.97
CA ALA A 39 -7.99 7.16 2.91
C ALA A 39 -7.68 6.55 4.29
N GLY A 40 -6.51 6.87 4.84
CA GLY A 40 -6.06 6.33 6.13
C GLY A 40 -5.77 4.83 6.16
N ALA A 41 -5.79 4.14 5.01
CA ALA A 41 -5.43 2.73 4.94
C ALA A 41 -3.93 2.54 5.23
N ILE A 42 -3.57 1.38 5.77
CA ILE A 42 -2.18 1.01 6.05
C ILE A 42 -1.82 -0.25 5.29
N VAL A 43 -0.80 -0.15 4.45
CA VAL A 43 -0.14 -1.28 3.79
C VAL A 43 1.14 -1.59 4.56
N GLY A 44 1.27 -2.81 5.06
CA GLY A 44 2.45 -3.29 5.78
C GLY A 44 3.67 -3.39 4.87
N ALA A 45 4.87 -3.41 5.46
CA ALA A 45 6.10 -3.53 4.69
C ALA A 45 6.15 -4.85 3.88
N GLY A 46 6.70 -4.78 2.68
CA GLY A 46 6.87 -5.91 1.76
C GLY A 46 5.57 -6.42 1.12
N SER A 47 4.42 -5.76 1.35
CA SER A 47 3.13 -6.20 0.84
C SER A 47 3.01 -6.16 -0.69
N ILE A 48 2.44 -7.20 -1.30
CA ILE A 48 1.99 -7.18 -2.70
C ILE A 48 0.48 -6.95 -2.76
N ILE A 49 0.05 -5.77 -3.19
CA ILE A 49 -1.36 -5.37 -3.25
C ILE A 49 -1.91 -5.58 -4.65
N THR A 50 -2.83 -6.53 -4.77
CA THR A 50 -3.47 -6.94 -6.03
C THR A 50 -4.93 -6.51 -6.17
N LYS A 51 -5.51 -5.95 -5.09
CA LYS A 51 -6.91 -5.50 -5.01
C LYS A 51 -6.97 -4.20 -4.21
N SER A 52 -7.95 -3.35 -4.54
CA SER A 52 -8.19 -2.10 -3.82
C SER A 52 -8.45 -2.34 -2.32
N ILE A 53 -7.94 -1.44 -1.50
CA ILE A 53 -8.03 -1.46 -0.04
C ILE A 53 -9.00 -0.37 0.40
N SER A 54 -9.91 -0.70 1.31
CA SER A 54 -10.91 0.25 1.80
C SER A 54 -10.31 1.29 2.73
N ALA A 55 -10.98 2.44 2.89
CA ALA A 55 -10.55 3.47 3.83
C ALA A 55 -10.41 2.93 5.26
N GLY A 56 -9.32 3.29 5.95
CA GLY A 56 -9.01 2.86 7.32
C GLY A 56 -8.62 1.38 7.49
N GLU A 57 -8.67 0.58 6.42
CA GLU A 57 -8.30 -0.83 6.44
C GLU A 57 -6.79 -1.01 6.61
N ARG A 58 -6.38 -2.08 7.31
CA ARG A 58 -4.97 -2.41 7.53
C ARG A 58 -4.64 -3.75 6.90
N ILE A 59 -3.80 -3.73 5.88
CA ILE A 59 -3.24 -4.93 5.27
C ILE A 59 -1.83 -5.12 5.81
N VAL A 60 -1.55 -6.29 6.37
CA VAL A 60 -0.21 -6.69 6.79
C VAL A 60 0.18 -7.93 6.02
N GLN A 61 1.33 -7.91 5.34
CA GLN A 61 1.87 -9.14 4.78
C GLN A 61 2.42 -10.00 5.91
N ARG A 62 1.96 -11.25 6.00
CA ARG A 62 2.64 -12.25 6.81
C ARG A 62 3.87 -12.71 6.05
N SER A 63 5.05 -12.36 6.53
CA SER A 63 6.30 -12.97 6.05
C SER A 63 6.18 -14.49 6.21
N LYS A 64 6.49 -15.26 5.16
CA LYS A 64 6.94 -16.64 5.36
C LYS A 64 8.28 -16.53 6.07
N ASN A 65 8.33 -16.79 7.37
CA ASN A 65 9.57 -17.18 8.03
C ASN A 65 10.05 -18.45 7.31
N ILE A 66 10.93 -18.29 6.32
CA ILE A 66 11.78 -19.35 5.82
C ILE A 66 13.01 -19.37 6.72
N GLY A 67 12.89 -20.11 7.81
CA GLY A 67 13.89 -20.32 8.85
C GLY A 67 13.29 -21.21 9.93
#